data_AF-A0A7V6VJV2-F1
#
_entry.id   AF-A0A7V6VJV2-F1
#
_cell.length_a   1.000
_cell.length_b   1.000
_cell.length_c   1.000
_cell.angle_alpha   90.00
_cell.angle_beta   90.00
_cell.angle_gamma   90.00
#
_symmetry.space_group_name_H-M   'P 1'
#
loop_
_entity.id
_entity.type
_entity.pdbx_description
1 polymer ?
#
loop_
_entity_poly.entity_id
_entity_poly.type
_entity_poly.pdbx_seq_one_letter_code
_entity_poly.pdbx_strand_id
1 'polypeptide(L)'
;DARAATDEEREVHAAAITAARTRLDELAAELSRLTDAAHRDEVARAEQRMRIEGFEEKSITELGLDPEVLVEEFGPHTMVPVFVPGGMEEPERIPYVREEQEKRLAKASRDLERLGKVNPLALEEHAALAERHQYLTDQLNDLRKSRTDLLEIVREIDERVETVFTEAFADTAAQFEQVFARLFPGGEGALVLTDPENMLSTGIEIEARPAGKKVKRLSLLSGGERSLTAVALLIAIFKARPSPFYVMDEVEAALDDTNLGRLLEIFRELREDSQLIVVTHQKRTMEVADALYGVTMRDGVTEVISQRLERE
;
A
#
# COMPACT_ATOMS: atom_id res chain seq x y z
N ASP A 1 -18.99 -132.96 34.64
CA ASP A 1 -19.96 -132.26 33.78
C ASP A 1 -20.40 -130.88 34.29
N ALA A 2 -20.65 -130.66 35.60
CA ALA A 2 -21.09 -129.34 36.08
C ALA A 2 -20.05 -128.20 36.00
N ARG A 3 -18.75 -128.46 36.21
CA ARG A 3 -17.69 -127.42 36.16
C ARG A 3 -17.41 -126.89 34.75
N ALA A 4 -17.49 -127.76 33.73
CA ALA A 4 -17.26 -127.38 32.34
C ALA A 4 -18.34 -126.41 31.83
N ALA A 5 -19.60 -126.63 32.21
CA ALA A 5 -20.71 -125.73 31.87
C ALA A 5 -20.58 -124.35 32.52
N THR A 6 -20.07 -124.27 33.77
CA THR A 6 -19.86 -122.99 34.46
C THR A 6 -18.69 -122.20 33.88
N ASP A 7 -17.65 -122.88 33.41
CA ASP A 7 -16.51 -122.24 32.75
C ASP A 7 -16.89 -121.75 31.33
N GLU A 8 -17.72 -122.50 30.61
CA GLU A 8 -18.28 -122.09 29.31
C GLU A 8 -19.19 -120.85 29.45
N GLU A 9 -20.07 -120.80 30.45
CA GLU A 9 -20.87 -119.61 30.76
C GLU A 9 -19.99 -118.40 31.13
N ARG A 10 -18.91 -118.60 31.89
CA ARG A 10 -17.97 -117.53 32.24
C ARG A 10 -17.20 -117.01 31.03
N GLU A 11 -16.79 -117.87 30.11
CA GLU A 11 -16.15 -117.46 28.87
C GLU A 11 -17.11 -116.69 27.96
N VAL A 12 -18.37 -117.12 27.86
CA VAL A 12 -19.42 -116.40 27.11
C VAL A 12 -19.66 -115.01 27.73
N HIS A 13 -19.76 -114.91 29.06
CA HIS A 13 -19.91 -113.62 29.74
C HIS A 13 -18.67 -112.73 29.61
N ALA A 14 -17.46 -113.29 29.69
CA ALA A 14 -16.22 -112.56 29.50
C ALA A 14 -16.07 -112.05 28.06
N ALA A 15 -16.44 -112.87 27.07
CA ALA A 15 -16.49 -112.48 25.66
C ALA A 15 -17.54 -111.38 25.42
N ALA A 16 -18.72 -111.48 26.02
CA ALA A 16 -19.76 -110.45 25.93
C ALA A 16 -19.33 -109.11 26.56
N ILE A 17 -18.66 -109.14 27.73
CA ILE A 17 -18.10 -107.94 28.37
C ILE A 17 -17.01 -107.33 27.49
N THR A 18 -16.17 -108.15 26.87
CA THR A 18 -15.11 -107.69 25.97
C THR A 18 -15.69 -107.04 24.71
N ALA A 19 -16.67 -107.68 24.08
CA ALA A 19 -17.38 -107.13 22.92
C ALA A 19 -18.10 -105.81 23.26
N ALA A 20 -18.75 -105.73 24.44
CA ALA A 20 -19.39 -104.50 24.90
C ALA A 20 -18.37 -103.37 25.15
N ARG A 21 -17.18 -103.69 25.69
CA ARG A 21 -16.09 -102.71 25.87
C ARG A 21 -15.56 -102.22 24.53
N THR A 22 -15.26 -103.11 23.59
CA THR A 22 -14.84 -102.72 22.23
C THR A 22 -15.88 -101.84 21.55
N ARG A 23 -17.17 -102.17 21.70
CA ARG A 23 -18.24 -101.35 21.14
C ARG A 23 -18.34 -99.97 21.80
N LEU A 24 -18.10 -99.88 23.10
CA LEU A 24 -18.06 -98.62 23.83
C LEU A 24 -16.87 -97.76 23.39
N ASP A 25 -15.70 -98.35 23.18
CA ASP A 25 -14.52 -97.64 22.69
C ASP A 25 -14.71 -97.13 21.24
N GLU A 26 -15.33 -97.93 20.36
CA GLU A 26 -15.69 -97.51 19.00
C GLU A 26 -16.66 -96.32 19.01
N LEU A 27 -17.74 -96.41 19.81
CA LEU A 27 -18.72 -95.34 19.93
C LEU A 27 -18.12 -94.08 20.58
N ALA A 28 -17.21 -94.24 21.55
CA ALA A 28 -16.49 -93.11 22.15
C ALA A 28 -15.57 -92.42 21.13
N ALA A 29 -14.87 -93.18 20.29
CA ALA A 29 -14.03 -92.64 19.22
C ALA A 29 -14.86 -91.97 18.09
N GLU A 30 -16.04 -92.49 17.78
CA GLU A 30 -16.99 -91.85 16.86
C GLU A 30 -17.56 -90.55 17.45
N LEU A 31 -17.97 -90.57 18.72
CA LEU A 31 -18.45 -89.39 19.44
C LEU A 31 -17.38 -88.28 19.49
N SER A 32 -16.12 -88.62 19.79
CA SER A 32 -15.02 -87.66 19.78
C SER A 32 -14.83 -87.03 18.40
N ARG A 33 -14.82 -87.84 17.33
CA ARG A 33 -14.66 -87.33 15.95
C ARG A 33 -15.80 -86.41 15.53
N LEU A 34 -17.04 -86.76 15.88
CA LEU A 34 -18.21 -85.93 15.60
C LEU A 34 -18.20 -84.63 16.41
N THR A 35 -17.77 -84.69 17.67
CA THR A 35 -17.64 -83.50 18.53
C THR A 35 -16.57 -82.55 17.99
N ASP A 36 -15.41 -83.05 17.57
CA ASP A 36 -14.36 -82.22 16.98
C ASP A 36 -14.80 -81.60 15.65
N ALA A 37 -15.56 -82.34 14.82
CA ALA A 37 -16.13 -81.81 13.59
C ALA A 37 -17.16 -80.70 13.86
N ALA A 38 -18.07 -80.92 14.81
CA ALA A 38 -19.05 -79.92 15.22
C ALA A 38 -18.38 -78.65 15.76
N HIS A 39 -17.36 -78.80 16.61
CA HIS A 39 -16.62 -77.66 17.14
C HIS A 39 -15.89 -76.86 16.04
N ARG A 40 -15.28 -77.53 15.06
CA ARG A 40 -14.68 -76.84 13.89
C ARG A 40 -15.72 -76.05 13.09
N ASP A 41 -16.89 -76.62 12.88
CA ASP A 41 -17.98 -75.94 12.16
C ASP A 41 -18.54 -74.75 12.96
N GLU A 42 -18.64 -74.86 14.29
CA GLU A 42 -19.02 -73.76 15.16
C GLU A 42 -18.02 -72.59 15.09
N VAL A 43 -16.72 -72.90 15.16
CA VAL A 43 -15.67 -71.89 15.02
C VAL A 43 -15.74 -71.23 13.63
N ALA A 44 -15.87 -72.00 12.56
CA ALA A 44 -15.98 -71.46 11.21
C ALA A 44 -17.23 -70.57 11.05
N ARG A 45 -18.38 -70.95 11.63
CA ARG A 45 -19.58 -70.11 11.63
C ARG A 45 -19.38 -68.82 12.40
N ALA A 46 -18.74 -68.87 13.57
CA ALA A 46 -18.43 -67.69 14.35
C ALA A 46 -17.52 -66.72 13.57
N GLU A 47 -16.48 -67.23 12.91
CA GLU A 47 -15.59 -66.42 12.06
C GLU A 47 -16.33 -65.76 10.90
N GLN A 48 -17.20 -66.50 10.20
CA GLN A 48 -17.99 -65.93 9.10
C GLN A 48 -18.97 -64.87 9.61
N ARG A 49 -19.60 -65.11 10.77
CA ARG A 49 -20.50 -64.12 11.38
C ARG A 49 -19.78 -62.83 11.72
N MET A 50 -18.60 -62.91 12.36
CA MET A 50 -17.79 -61.73 12.66
C MET A 50 -17.36 -60.98 11.39
N ARG A 51 -17.07 -61.70 10.29
CA ARG A 51 -16.77 -61.07 9.00
C ARG A 51 -17.97 -60.32 8.42
N ILE A 52 -19.16 -60.92 8.49
CA ILE A 52 -20.40 -60.27 8.04
C ILE A 52 -20.67 -59.01 8.86
N GLU A 53 -20.63 -59.10 10.19
CA GLU A 53 -20.81 -57.96 11.09
C GLU A 53 -19.79 -56.83 10.77
N GLY A 54 -18.53 -57.19 10.50
CA GLY A 54 -17.51 -56.21 10.08
C GLY A 54 -17.76 -55.56 8.72
N PHE A 55 -18.45 -56.23 7.78
CA PHE A 55 -18.86 -55.63 6.51
C PHE A 55 -20.11 -54.75 6.68
N GLU A 56 -21.04 -55.15 7.54
CA GLU A 56 -22.23 -54.36 7.88
C GLU A 56 -21.83 -53.02 8.51
N GLU A 57 -20.91 -53.05 9.49
CA GLU A 57 -20.40 -51.83 10.14
C GLU A 57 -19.71 -50.88 9.15
N LYS A 58 -18.91 -51.44 8.23
CA LYS A 58 -18.25 -50.64 7.16
C LYS A 58 -19.25 -50.01 6.21
N SER A 59 -20.31 -50.72 5.84
CA SER A 59 -21.34 -50.21 4.94
C SER A 59 -22.00 -48.95 5.53
N ILE A 60 -22.29 -48.98 6.83
CA ILE A 60 -22.89 -47.85 7.54
C ILE A 60 -21.88 -46.71 7.75
N THR A 61 -20.67 -47.04 8.20
CA THR A 61 -19.70 -46.01 8.63
C THR A 61 -18.99 -45.33 7.46
N GLU A 62 -18.56 -46.09 6.45
CA GLU A 62 -17.80 -45.56 5.33
C GLU A 62 -18.70 -45.10 4.18
N LEU A 63 -19.79 -45.83 3.90
CA LEU A 63 -20.67 -45.56 2.76
C LEU A 63 -21.99 -44.89 3.16
N GLY A 64 -22.37 -44.92 4.44
CA GLY A 64 -23.64 -44.36 4.91
C GLY A 64 -24.88 -45.11 4.44
N LEU A 65 -24.73 -46.38 4.05
CA LEU A 65 -25.80 -47.20 3.47
C LEU A 65 -26.11 -48.40 4.36
N ASP A 66 -27.40 -48.75 4.44
CA ASP A 66 -27.83 -49.99 5.06
C ASP A 66 -27.31 -51.21 4.24
N PRO A 67 -26.84 -52.29 4.89
CA PRO A 67 -26.28 -53.44 4.19
C PRO A 67 -27.22 -54.09 3.18
N GLU A 68 -28.53 -54.17 3.49
CA GLU A 68 -29.50 -54.79 2.58
C GLU A 68 -29.67 -53.93 1.31
N VAL A 69 -29.78 -52.61 1.49
CA VAL A 69 -29.88 -51.64 0.40
C VAL A 69 -28.60 -51.64 -0.45
N LEU A 70 -27.43 -51.70 0.19
CA LEU A 70 -26.15 -51.75 -0.52
C LEU A 70 -26.08 -52.98 -1.44
N VAL A 71 -26.52 -54.14 -0.96
CA VAL A 71 -26.53 -55.37 -1.77
C VAL A 71 -27.58 -55.30 -2.87
N GLU A 72 -28.79 -54.82 -2.58
CA GLU A 72 -29.87 -54.72 -3.56
C GLU A 72 -29.53 -53.74 -4.71
N GLU A 73 -29.02 -52.56 -4.38
CA GLU A 73 -28.78 -51.52 -5.38
C GLU A 73 -27.39 -51.63 -6.04
N PHE A 74 -26.38 -52.14 -5.33
CA PHE A 74 -24.98 -52.17 -5.80
C PHE A 74 -24.35 -53.58 -5.82
N GLY A 75 -25.16 -54.62 -5.64
CA GLY A 75 -24.70 -56.00 -5.68
C GLY A 75 -24.31 -56.48 -7.08
N PRO A 76 -23.69 -57.69 -7.18
CA PRO A 76 -23.25 -58.27 -8.45
C PRO A 76 -24.37 -58.54 -9.47
N HIS A 77 -25.63 -58.52 -9.01
CA HIS A 77 -26.81 -58.73 -9.84
C HIS A 77 -27.27 -57.45 -10.56
N THR A 78 -26.73 -56.29 -10.19
CA THR A 78 -27.07 -54.99 -10.76
C THR A 78 -26.03 -54.57 -11.81
N MET A 79 -26.47 -53.84 -12.84
CA MET A 79 -25.55 -53.32 -13.86
C MET A 79 -24.77 -52.12 -13.31
N VAL A 80 -23.47 -52.05 -13.60
CA VAL A 80 -22.58 -51.01 -13.09
C VAL A 80 -22.54 -49.82 -14.05
N PRO A 81 -22.79 -48.58 -13.59
CA PRO A 81 -22.63 -47.38 -14.41
C PRO A 81 -21.16 -47.07 -14.68
N VAL A 82 -20.85 -46.69 -15.92
CA VAL A 82 -19.54 -46.23 -16.36
C VAL A 82 -19.57 -44.72 -16.60
N PHE A 83 -18.94 -43.98 -15.69
CA PHE A 83 -18.82 -42.53 -15.80
C PHE A 83 -17.61 -42.14 -16.63
N VAL A 84 -17.83 -41.36 -17.69
CA VAL A 84 -16.75 -40.77 -18.50
C VAL A 84 -16.43 -39.37 -17.94
N PRO A 85 -15.16 -39.05 -17.65
CA PRO A 85 -14.78 -37.74 -17.15
C PRO A 85 -15.24 -36.62 -18.10
N GLY A 86 -16.09 -35.70 -17.61
CA GLY A 86 -16.62 -34.58 -18.39
C GLY A 86 -17.86 -34.87 -19.23
N GLY A 87 -18.41 -36.09 -19.21
CA GLY A 87 -19.67 -36.42 -19.86
C GLY A 87 -20.87 -35.97 -19.03
N MET A 88 -21.84 -35.28 -19.66
CA MET A 88 -23.16 -34.96 -19.07
C MET A 88 -24.26 -35.97 -19.47
N GLU A 89 -23.89 -37.02 -20.19
CA GLU A 89 -24.83 -38.05 -20.67
C GLU A 89 -25.10 -39.13 -19.62
N GLU A 90 -26.22 -39.84 -19.76
CA GLU A 90 -26.54 -40.99 -18.92
C GLU A 90 -25.44 -42.05 -19.04
N PRO A 91 -24.90 -42.55 -17.91
CA PRO A 91 -23.77 -43.47 -17.94
C PRO A 91 -24.17 -44.80 -18.56
N GLU A 92 -23.37 -45.30 -19.50
CA GLU A 92 -23.52 -46.66 -20.02
C GLU A 92 -23.43 -47.67 -18.87
N ARG A 93 -24.30 -48.69 -18.90
CA ARG A 93 -24.38 -49.72 -17.87
C ARG A 93 -23.83 -51.03 -18.39
N ILE A 94 -22.83 -51.58 -17.70
CA ILE A 94 -22.19 -52.84 -18.06
C ILE A 94 -22.44 -53.91 -16.98
N PRO A 95 -22.41 -55.21 -17.32
CA PRO A 95 -22.48 -56.28 -16.32
C PRO A 95 -21.36 -56.17 -15.27
N TYR A 96 -21.64 -56.59 -14.03
CA TYR A 96 -20.65 -56.58 -12.97
C TYR A 96 -19.52 -57.59 -13.24
N VAL A 97 -18.28 -57.10 -13.30
CA VAL A 97 -17.06 -57.91 -13.34
C VAL A 97 -16.18 -57.52 -12.17
N ARG A 98 -15.97 -58.44 -11.22
CA ARG A 98 -15.25 -58.19 -9.96
C ARG A 98 -13.87 -57.57 -10.18
N GLU A 99 -13.05 -58.16 -11.05
CA GLU A 99 -11.68 -57.71 -11.30
C GLU A 99 -11.64 -56.27 -11.85
N GLU A 100 -12.59 -55.90 -12.70
CA GLU A 100 -12.68 -54.55 -13.25
C GLU A 100 -13.11 -53.53 -12.19
N GLN A 101 -14.07 -53.89 -11.32
CA GLN A 101 -14.52 -52.98 -10.27
C GLN A 101 -13.44 -52.77 -9.19
N GLU A 102 -12.68 -53.81 -8.85
CA GLU A 102 -11.53 -53.69 -7.95
C GLU A 102 -10.46 -52.74 -8.52
N LYS A 103 -10.17 -52.84 -9.82
CA LYS A 103 -9.25 -51.90 -10.51
C LYS A 103 -9.81 -50.48 -10.52
N ARG A 104 -11.11 -50.30 -10.76
CA ARG A 104 -11.78 -48.99 -10.76
C ARG A 104 -11.77 -48.35 -9.37
N LEU A 105 -12.08 -49.13 -8.33
CA LEU A 105 -12.01 -48.68 -6.93
C LEU A 105 -10.58 -48.25 -6.59
N ALA A 106 -9.59 -49.08 -6.88
CA ALA A 106 -8.19 -48.74 -6.61
C ALA A 106 -7.73 -47.47 -7.33
N LYS A 107 -8.22 -47.22 -8.56
CA LYS A 107 -7.95 -45.97 -9.28
C LYS A 107 -8.64 -44.79 -8.61
N ALA A 108 -9.94 -44.89 -8.34
CA ALA A 108 -10.74 -43.83 -7.71
C ALA A 108 -10.21 -43.45 -6.33
N SER A 109 -9.80 -44.43 -5.51
CA SER A 109 -9.20 -44.18 -4.19
C SER A 109 -7.88 -43.41 -4.31
N ARG A 110 -7.02 -43.74 -5.29
CA ARG A 110 -5.78 -42.98 -5.54
C ARG A 110 -6.07 -41.56 -6.03
N ASP A 111 -7.06 -41.40 -6.91
CA ASP A 111 -7.45 -40.09 -7.43
C ASP A 111 -8.06 -39.21 -6.31
N LEU A 112 -8.84 -39.81 -5.40
CA LEU A 112 -9.36 -39.15 -4.20
C LEU A 112 -8.23 -38.74 -3.24
N GLU A 113 -7.25 -39.63 -3.00
CA GLU A 113 -6.09 -39.33 -2.15
C GLU A 113 -5.24 -38.17 -2.73
N ARG A 114 -5.11 -38.10 -4.07
CA ARG A 114 -4.40 -37.02 -4.77
C ARG A 114 -5.06 -35.64 -4.62
N LEU A 115 -6.39 -35.59 -4.51
CA LEU A 115 -7.12 -34.34 -4.28
C LEU A 115 -6.82 -33.73 -2.90
N GLY A 116 -6.30 -34.53 -1.97
CA GLY A 116 -5.96 -34.11 -0.63
C GLY A 116 -7.19 -33.82 0.23
N LYS A 117 -6.98 -33.18 1.38
CA LYS A 117 -8.07 -32.85 2.29
C LYS A 117 -8.80 -31.62 1.77
N VAL A 118 -10.12 -31.72 1.62
CA VAL A 118 -10.98 -30.58 1.31
C VAL A 118 -10.88 -29.58 2.47
N ASN A 119 -10.54 -28.32 2.18
CA ASN A 119 -10.53 -27.26 3.17
C ASN A 119 -11.97 -26.72 3.34
N PRO A 120 -12.64 -26.98 4.48
CA PRO A 120 -14.01 -26.52 4.70
C PRO A 120 -14.12 -24.99 4.81
N LEU A 121 -13.03 -24.30 5.17
CA LEU A 121 -12.99 -22.85 5.33
C LEU A 121 -12.67 -22.09 4.03
N ALA A 122 -12.39 -22.80 2.93
CA ALA A 122 -11.91 -22.19 1.68
C ALA A 122 -12.87 -21.13 1.12
N LEU A 123 -14.19 -21.35 1.26
CA LEU A 123 -15.20 -20.40 0.78
C LEU A 123 -15.21 -19.10 1.60
N GLU A 124 -15.10 -19.23 2.93
CA GLU A 124 -15.06 -18.08 3.84
C GLU A 124 -13.75 -17.29 3.68
N GLU A 125 -12.61 -17.98 3.60
CA GLU A 125 -11.30 -17.36 3.37
C GLU A 125 -11.26 -16.63 2.02
N HIS A 126 -11.79 -17.23 0.96
CA HIS A 126 -11.89 -16.58 -0.34
C HIS A 126 -12.75 -15.32 -0.27
N ALA A 127 -13.91 -15.36 0.39
CA ALA A 127 -14.77 -14.20 0.55
C ALA A 127 -14.06 -13.06 1.30
N ALA A 128 -13.40 -13.36 2.42
CA ALA A 128 -12.65 -12.38 3.21
C ALA A 128 -11.46 -11.79 2.43
N LEU A 129 -10.73 -12.62 1.68
CA LEU A 129 -9.62 -12.17 0.82
C LEU A 129 -10.12 -11.29 -0.33
N ALA A 130 -11.25 -11.65 -0.95
CA ALA A 130 -11.85 -10.88 -2.02
C ALA A 130 -12.31 -9.49 -1.53
N GLU A 131 -12.94 -9.42 -0.35
CA GLU A 131 -13.33 -8.14 0.27
C GLU A 131 -12.11 -7.26 0.56
N ARG A 132 -11.06 -7.84 1.17
CA ARG A 132 -9.81 -7.12 1.43
C ARG A 132 -9.14 -6.64 0.14
N HIS A 133 -9.14 -7.46 -0.90
CA HIS A 133 -8.59 -7.09 -2.21
C HIS A 133 -9.36 -5.92 -2.81
N GLN A 134 -10.69 -5.96 -2.77
CA GLN A 134 -11.54 -4.88 -3.27
C GLN A 134 -11.25 -3.57 -2.52
N TYR A 135 -11.26 -3.60 -1.18
CA TYR A 135 -10.93 -2.44 -0.36
C TYR A 135 -9.56 -1.83 -0.71
N LEU A 136 -8.52 -2.65 -0.79
CA LEU A 136 -7.16 -2.17 -1.10
C LEU A 136 -7.07 -1.62 -2.53
N THR A 137 -7.82 -2.19 -3.47
CA THR A 137 -7.87 -1.71 -4.86
C THR A 137 -8.51 -0.33 -4.92
N ASP A 138 -9.61 -0.12 -4.21
CA ASP A 138 -10.30 1.16 -4.16
C ASP A 138 -9.42 2.23 -3.50
N GLN A 139 -8.77 1.92 -2.37
CA GLN A 139 -7.81 2.81 -1.72
C GLN A 139 -6.62 3.16 -2.64
N LEU A 140 -6.11 2.19 -3.40
CA LEU A 140 -5.01 2.43 -4.34
C LEU A 140 -5.44 3.36 -5.49
N ASN A 141 -6.66 3.20 -5.98
CA ASN A 141 -7.21 4.04 -7.04
C ASN A 141 -7.42 5.48 -6.54
N ASP A 142 -7.93 5.66 -5.32
CA ASP A 142 -8.11 6.97 -4.70
C ASP A 142 -6.77 7.69 -4.48
N LEU A 143 -5.73 6.96 -4.05
CA LEU A 143 -4.38 7.52 -3.91
C LEU A 143 -3.79 7.92 -5.26
N ARG A 144 -3.97 7.10 -6.30
CA ARG A 144 -3.52 7.43 -7.65
C ARG A 144 -4.21 8.67 -8.19
N LYS A 145 -5.51 8.80 -7.97
CA LYS A 145 -6.28 9.98 -8.36
C LYS A 145 -5.79 11.22 -7.62
N SER A 146 -5.70 11.16 -6.30
CA SER A 146 -5.18 12.25 -5.47
C SER A 146 -3.79 12.71 -5.91
N ARG A 147 -2.91 11.78 -6.29
CA ARG A 147 -1.57 12.10 -6.82
C ARG A 147 -1.66 12.88 -8.14
N THR A 148 -2.53 12.45 -9.06
CA THR A 148 -2.73 13.14 -10.34
C THR A 148 -3.27 14.54 -10.12
N ASP A 149 -4.30 14.69 -9.27
CA ASP A 149 -4.93 15.97 -8.96
C ASP A 149 -3.90 16.95 -8.34
N LEU A 150 -3.05 16.47 -7.42
CA LEU A 150 -1.98 17.29 -6.84
C LEU A 150 -0.94 17.75 -7.87
N LEU A 151 -0.55 16.89 -8.80
CA LEU A 151 0.40 17.26 -9.85
C LEU A 151 -0.20 18.28 -10.83
N GLU A 152 -1.51 18.21 -11.07
CA GLU A 152 -2.21 19.21 -11.87
C GLU A 152 -2.23 20.57 -11.17
N ILE A 153 -2.51 20.60 -9.87
CA ILE A 153 -2.45 21.84 -9.06
C ILE A 153 -1.03 22.43 -9.08
N VAL A 154 0.01 21.61 -8.93
CA VAL A 154 1.40 22.10 -9.00
C VAL A 154 1.67 22.77 -10.35
N ARG A 155 1.25 22.13 -11.45
CA ARG A 155 1.40 22.72 -12.80
C ARG A 155 0.66 24.05 -12.94
N GLU A 156 -0.58 24.14 -12.46
CA GLU A 156 -1.36 25.38 -12.51
C GLU A 156 -0.69 26.51 -11.70
N ILE A 157 -0.16 26.18 -10.52
CA ILE A 157 0.61 27.12 -9.70
C ILE A 157 1.88 27.56 -10.44
N ASP A 158 2.61 26.63 -11.03
CA ASP A 158 3.85 26.93 -11.77
C ASP A 158 3.57 27.88 -12.95
N GLU A 159 2.53 27.60 -13.76
CA GLU A 159 2.10 28.48 -14.87
C GLU A 159 1.72 29.88 -14.38
N ARG A 160 1.04 29.95 -13.21
CA ARG A 160 0.66 31.23 -12.61
C ARG A 160 1.87 32.00 -12.08
N VAL A 161 2.80 31.32 -11.42
CA VAL A 161 4.05 31.90 -10.90
C VAL A 161 4.90 32.42 -12.05
N GLU A 162 5.03 31.65 -13.13
CA GLU A 162 5.74 32.06 -14.34
C GLU A 162 5.16 33.35 -14.91
N THR A 163 3.84 33.41 -15.11
CA THR A 163 3.16 34.61 -15.63
C THR A 163 3.42 35.83 -14.74
N VAL A 164 3.20 35.69 -13.43
CA VAL A 164 3.37 36.79 -12.46
C VAL A 164 4.82 37.24 -12.39
N PHE A 165 5.76 36.30 -12.42
CA PHE A 165 7.19 36.61 -12.40
C PHE A 165 7.61 37.34 -13.69
N THR A 166 7.22 36.86 -14.86
CA THR A 166 7.55 37.50 -16.14
C THR A 166 7.02 38.92 -16.22
N GLU A 167 5.76 39.14 -15.84
CA GLU A 167 5.16 40.48 -15.75
C GLU A 167 5.93 41.37 -14.77
N ALA A 168 6.15 40.88 -13.54
CA ALA A 168 6.85 41.64 -12.50
C ALA A 168 8.30 41.97 -12.89
N PHE A 169 9.00 41.04 -13.55
CA PHE A 169 10.36 41.25 -14.05
C PHE A 169 10.38 42.32 -15.13
N ALA A 170 9.48 42.24 -16.12
CA ALA A 170 9.41 43.23 -17.19
C ALA A 170 9.11 44.64 -16.67
N ASP A 171 8.15 44.77 -15.76
CA ASP A 171 7.80 46.04 -15.11
C ASP A 171 9.00 46.59 -14.31
N THR A 172 9.65 45.73 -13.51
CA THR A 172 10.80 46.12 -12.68
C THR A 172 12.00 46.50 -13.53
N ALA A 173 12.29 45.77 -14.62
CA ALA A 173 13.38 46.07 -15.53
C ALA A 173 13.20 47.44 -16.21
N ALA A 174 11.98 47.73 -16.69
CA ALA A 174 11.66 49.02 -17.29
C ALA A 174 11.78 50.18 -16.29
N GLN A 175 11.37 49.97 -15.03
CA GLN A 175 11.55 50.98 -13.98
C GLN A 175 13.02 51.13 -13.58
N PHE A 176 13.79 50.03 -13.55
CA PHE A 176 15.19 50.04 -13.19
C PHE A 176 16.02 50.88 -14.15
N GLU A 177 15.82 50.75 -15.47
CA GLU A 177 16.49 51.58 -16.47
C GLU A 177 16.26 53.09 -16.22
N GLN A 178 15.01 53.47 -15.94
CA GLN A 178 14.63 54.87 -15.69
C GLN A 178 15.22 55.41 -14.38
N VAL A 179 15.10 54.65 -13.30
CA VAL A 179 15.62 55.02 -11.98
C VAL A 179 17.14 55.09 -12.00
N PHE A 180 17.80 54.14 -12.66
CA PHE A 180 19.25 54.09 -12.76
C PHE A 180 19.80 55.30 -13.52
N ALA A 181 19.21 55.65 -14.67
CA ALA A 181 19.62 56.82 -15.45
C ALA A 181 19.45 58.15 -14.69
N ARG A 182 18.45 58.25 -13.81
CA ARG A 182 18.27 59.42 -12.93
C ARG A 182 19.32 59.51 -11.83
N LEU A 183 19.61 58.39 -11.18
CA LEU A 183 20.61 58.33 -10.10
C LEU A 183 22.05 58.49 -10.63
N PHE A 184 22.32 58.00 -11.84
CA PHE A 184 23.60 58.09 -12.54
C PHE A 184 23.46 58.79 -13.90
N PRO A 185 23.54 60.13 -13.98
CA PRO A 185 23.45 60.85 -15.25
C PRO A 185 24.51 60.37 -16.25
N GLY A 186 24.06 59.90 -17.42
CA GLY A 186 24.91 59.34 -18.47
C GLY A 186 25.38 57.90 -18.22
N GLY A 187 24.82 57.22 -17.21
CA GLY A 187 24.96 55.79 -16.99
C GLY A 187 23.76 54.99 -17.49
N GLU A 188 23.98 53.71 -17.76
CA GLU A 188 22.98 52.75 -18.20
C GLU A 188 22.97 51.57 -17.22
N GLY A 189 21.79 51.07 -16.87
CA GLY A 189 21.64 49.89 -16.01
C GLY A 189 20.56 48.98 -16.56
N ALA A 190 20.80 47.67 -16.54
CA ALA A 190 19.86 46.67 -17.04
C ALA A 190 19.76 45.49 -16.06
N LEU A 191 18.57 44.90 -15.99
CA LEU A 191 18.33 43.62 -15.34
C LEU A 191 18.34 42.52 -16.39
N VAL A 192 19.13 41.48 -16.17
CA VAL A 192 19.30 40.38 -17.12
C VAL A 192 19.00 39.06 -16.43
N LEU A 193 18.19 38.22 -17.06
CA LEU A 193 17.93 36.86 -16.58
C LEU A 193 19.13 35.98 -16.93
N THR A 194 19.58 35.16 -15.97
CA THR A 194 20.65 34.19 -16.23
C THR A 194 20.20 33.08 -17.17
N ASP A 195 18.92 32.72 -17.13
CA ASP A 195 18.30 31.70 -17.98
C ASP A 195 16.88 32.14 -18.41
N PRO A 196 16.74 32.89 -19.52
CA PRO A 196 15.46 33.40 -19.98
C PRO A 196 14.44 32.32 -20.38
N GLU A 197 14.87 31.08 -20.62
CA GLU A 197 13.98 29.98 -21.00
C GLU A 197 13.34 29.28 -19.80
N ASN A 198 13.82 29.57 -18.58
CA ASN A 198 13.32 28.95 -17.35
C ASN A 198 13.05 29.97 -16.25
N MET A 199 11.87 30.59 -16.32
CA MET A 199 11.42 31.63 -15.39
C MET A 199 11.32 31.17 -13.92
N LEU A 200 11.14 29.86 -13.67
CA LEU A 200 10.97 29.33 -12.31
C LEU A 200 12.30 29.18 -11.55
N SER A 201 13.41 28.99 -12.27
CA SER A 201 14.74 28.80 -11.64
C SER A 201 15.80 29.80 -12.07
N THR A 202 15.49 30.73 -12.98
CA THR A 202 16.45 31.75 -13.41
C THR A 202 16.86 32.66 -12.26
N GLY A 203 18.14 33.02 -12.23
CA GLY A 203 18.65 34.14 -11.45
C GLY A 203 18.44 35.48 -12.16
N ILE A 204 18.70 36.56 -11.43
CA ILE A 204 18.70 37.93 -11.95
C ILE A 204 20.12 38.50 -11.76
N GLU A 205 20.76 38.88 -12.85
CA GLU A 205 22.01 39.65 -12.86
C GLU A 205 21.71 41.13 -13.06
N ILE A 206 22.49 41.98 -12.37
CA ILE A 206 22.43 43.43 -12.52
C ILE A 206 23.67 43.86 -13.31
N GLU A 207 23.43 44.42 -14.49
CA GLU A 207 24.45 45.06 -15.30
C GLU A 207 24.38 46.57 -15.10
N ALA A 208 25.50 47.16 -14.72
CA ALA A 208 25.60 48.59 -14.49
C ALA A 208 26.78 49.18 -15.25
N ARG A 209 26.51 50.29 -15.94
CA ARG A 209 27.47 51.06 -16.71
C ARG A 209 27.46 52.51 -16.23
N PRO A 210 28.34 52.88 -15.29
CA PRO A 210 28.51 54.27 -14.88
C PRO A 210 29.04 55.13 -16.05
N ALA A 211 28.79 56.44 -15.98
CA ALA A 211 29.17 57.41 -17.03
C ALA A 211 30.63 57.23 -17.49
N GLY A 212 30.81 56.89 -18.78
CA GLY A 212 32.11 56.73 -19.42
C GLY A 212 32.86 55.43 -19.11
N LYS A 213 32.28 54.47 -18.37
CA LYS A 213 32.90 53.16 -18.07
C LYS A 213 32.31 52.03 -18.92
N LYS A 214 33.01 50.89 -18.99
CA LYS A 214 32.48 49.64 -19.56
C LYS A 214 31.46 49.01 -18.61
N VAL A 215 30.54 48.21 -19.15
CA VAL A 215 29.55 47.44 -18.38
C VAL A 215 30.28 46.55 -17.37
N LYS A 216 29.82 46.56 -16.12
CA LYS A 216 30.36 45.74 -15.03
C LYS A 216 29.22 45.05 -14.29
N ARG A 217 29.48 43.84 -13.82
CA ARG A 217 28.64 43.16 -12.82
C ARG A 217 28.71 43.92 -11.50
N LEU A 218 27.64 43.84 -10.70
CA LEU A 218 27.54 44.48 -9.39
C LEU A 218 28.75 44.23 -8.46
N SER A 219 29.32 43.02 -8.51
CA SER A 219 30.49 42.62 -7.72
C SER A 219 31.78 43.39 -8.06
N LEU A 220 31.83 44.06 -9.22
CA LEU A 220 33.00 44.76 -9.75
C LEU A 220 32.89 46.30 -9.62
N LEU A 221 31.85 46.79 -8.95
CA LEU A 221 31.62 48.22 -8.69
C LEU A 221 32.31 48.69 -7.40
N SER A 222 32.55 50.00 -7.29
CA SER A 222 33.02 50.61 -6.03
C SER A 222 31.95 50.54 -4.93
N GLY A 223 32.35 50.69 -3.66
CA GLY A 223 31.41 50.57 -2.52
C GLY A 223 30.19 51.49 -2.62
N GLY A 224 30.38 52.77 -2.99
CA GLY A 224 29.29 53.73 -3.16
C GLY A 224 28.43 53.45 -4.41
N GLU A 225 29.04 53.10 -5.54
CA GLU A 225 28.32 52.72 -6.77
C GLU A 225 27.46 51.47 -6.54
N ARG A 226 27.96 50.51 -5.76
CA ARG A 226 27.23 49.28 -5.40
C ARG A 226 26.02 49.58 -4.52
N SER A 227 26.17 50.41 -3.49
CA SER A 227 25.06 50.79 -2.61
C SER A 227 23.98 51.55 -3.37
N LEU A 228 24.36 52.51 -4.22
CA LEU A 228 23.40 53.28 -5.00
C LEU A 228 22.70 52.44 -6.08
N THR A 229 23.38 51.46 -6.67
CA THR A 229 22.77 50.49 -7.59
C THR A 229 21.75 49.60 -6.87
N ALA A 230 22.03 49.17 -5.63
CA ALA A 230 21.08 48.40 -4.82
C ALA A 230 19.85 49.24 -4.45
N VAL A 231 20.04 50.51 -4.09
CA VAL A 231 18.94 51.45 -3.84
C VAL A 231 18.12 51.68 -5.10
N ALA A 232 18.76 51.80 -6.27
CA ALA A 232 18.07 51.91 -7.56
C ALA A 232 17.16 50.70 -7.83
N LEU A 233 17.63 49.48 -7.53
CA LEU A 233 16.82 48.26 -7.67
C LEU A 233 15.62 48.25 -6.72
N LEU A 234 15.82 48.61 -5.45
CA LEU A 234 14.72 48.68 -4.48
C LEU A 234 13.64 49.68 -4.92
N ILE A 235 14.05 50.86 -5.36
CA ILE A 235 13.14 51.88 -5.89
C ILE A 235 12.42 51.38 -7.14
N ALA A 236 13.11 50.70 -8.06
CA ALA A 236 12.50 50.16 -9.26
C ALA A 236 11.39 49.15 -8.92
N ILE A 237 11.64 48.27 -7.95
CA ILE A 237 10.64 47.34 -7.42
C ILE A 237 9.46 48.09 -6.82
N PHE A 238 9.71 49.14 -6.03
CA PHE A 238 8.65 49.94 -5.39
C PHE A 238 7.78 50.69 -6.42
N LYS A 239 8.37 51.24 -7.48
CA LYS A 239 7.62 51.89 -8.57
C LYS A 239 6.84 50.89 -9.41
N ALA A 240 7.38 49.69 -9.64
CA ALA A 240 6.69 48.64 -10.39
C ALA A 240 5.53 48.03 -9.58
N ARG A 241 5.70 47.89 -8.26
CA ARG A 241 4.72 47.30 -7.35
C ARG A 241 4.55 48.18 -6.10
N PRO A 242 3.66 49.19 -6.14
CA PRO A 242 3.46 50.11 -5.03
C PRO A 242 2.86 49.39 -3.81
N SER A 243 3.41 49.70 -2.63
CA SER A 243 2.94 49.25 -1.32
C SER A 243 2.24 50.41 -0.60
N PRO A 244 1.27 50.16 0.29
CA PRO A 244 0.63 51.22 1.08
C PRO A 244 1.62 52.05 1.90
N PHE A 245 2.70 51.42 2.37
CA PHE A 245 3.78 52.11 3.08
C PHE A 245 5.14 51.42 2.88
N TYR A 246 6.20 52.20 3.10
CA TYR A 246 7.59 51.75 3.10
C TYR A 246 8.30 52.24 4.35
N VAL A 247 9.15 51.37 4.92
CA VAL A 247 10.05 51.70 6.02
C VAL A 247 11.48 51.55 5.52
N MET A 248 12.28 52.60 5.65
CA MET A 248 13.67 52.65 5.22
C MET A 248 14.55 53.05 6.39
N ASP A 249 15.58 52.25 6.68
CA ASP A 249 16.49 52.47 7.80
C ASP A 249 17.90 52.76 7.29
N GLU A 250 18.37 54.00 7.48
CA GLU A 250 19.69 54.52 7.09
C GLU A 250 20.16 54.17 5.67
N VAL A 251 19.22 54.09 4.72
CA VAL A 251 19.49 53.68 3.34
C VAL A 251 20.42 54.63 2.59
N GLU A 252 20.54 55.87 3.08
CA GLU A 252 21.35 56.92 2.48
C GLU A 252 22.73 57.12 3.12
N ALA A 253 23.10 56.35 4.16
CA ALA A 253 24.31 56.57 4.94
C ALA A 253 25.63 56.48 4.12
N ALA A 254 25.60 55.79 2.98
CA ALA A 254 26.74 55.61 2.09
C ALA A 254 26.75 56.56 0.88
N LEU A 255 25.82 57.53 0.81
CA LEU A 255 25.65 58.43 -0.33
C LEU A 255 26.34 59.78 -0.10
N ASP A 256 26.92 60.34 -1.17
CA ASP A 256 27.39 61.71 -1.18
C ASP A 256 26.23 62.72 -1.34
N ASP A 257 26.51 64.00 -1.10
CA ASP A 257 25.49 65.07 -1.12
C ASP A 257 24.76 65.20 -2.47
N THR A 258 25.42 64.83 -3.58
CA THR A 258 24.84 64.93 -4.92
C THR A 258 23.85 63.80 -5.16
N ASN A 259 24.25 62.57 -4.84
CA ASN A 259 23.42 61.37 -4.98
C ASN A 259 22.28 61.34 -3.95
N LEU A 260 22.52 61.86 -2.74
CA LEU A 260 21.47 62.09 -1.74
C LEU A 260 20.38 63.02 -2.30
N GLY A 261 20.74 64.12 -2.94
CA GLY A 261 19.76 65.03 -3.57
C GLY A 261 18.85 64.32 -4.58
N ARG A 262 19.43 63.48 -5.45
CA ARG A 262 18.68 62.69 -6.45
C ARG A 262 17.76 61.65 -5.80
N LEU A 263 18.22 61.01 -4.73
CA LEU A 263 17.42 60.06 -3.97
C LEU A 263 16.20 60.75 -3.34
N LEU A 264 16.39 61.93 -2.75
CA LEU A 264 15.31 62.70 -2.12
C LEU A 264 14.25 63.15 -3.13
N GLU A 265 14.62 63.45 -4.37
CA GLU A 265 13.65 63.73 -5.45
C GLU A 265 12.77 62.51 -5.74
N ILE A 266 13.36 61.32 -5.79
CA ILE A 266 12.60 60.08 -5.99
C ILE A 266 11.68 59.80 -4.80
N PHE A 267 12.14 60.05 -3.57
CA PHE A 267 11.29 59.89 -2.38
C PHE A 267 10.09 60.82 -2.40
N ARG A 268 10.23 62.05 -2.92
CA ARG A 268 9.10 62.97 -3.08
C ARG A 268 8.05 62.42 -4.05
N GLU A 269 8.47 61.80 -5.15
CA GLU A 269 7.55 61.14 -6.09
C GLU A 269 6.86 59.94 -5.46
N LEU A 270 7.62 59.06 -4.80
CA LEU A 270 7.05 57.87 -4.13
C LEU A 270 6.04 58.26 -3.05
N ARG A 271 6.22 59.41 -2.41
CA ARG A 271 5.31 59.97 -1.41
C ARG A 271 3.96 60.41 -1.96
N GLU A 272 3.82 60.59 -3.27
CA GLU A 272 2.53 60.95 -3.88
C GLU A 272 1.52 59.79 -3.76
N ASP A 273 2.01 58.56 -3.85
CA ASP A 273 1.18 57.35 -3.87
C ASP A 273 1.30 56.47 -2.60
N SER A 274 2.39 56.60 -1.83
CA SER A 274 2.71 55.72 -0.69
C SER A 274 3.20 56.46 0.54
N GLN A 275 2.92 55.93 1.74
CA GLN A 275 3.48 56.48 2.98
C GLN A 275 4.95 56.07 3.15
N LEU A 276 5.84 57.03 3.36
CA LEU A 276 7.26 56.79 3.59
C LEU A 276 7.64 57.06 5.06
N ILE A 277 8.24 56.07 5.71
CA ILE A 277 8.85 56.19 7.04
C ILE A 277 10.35 56.00 6.87
N VAL A 278 11.13 57.05 7.12
CA VAL A 278 12.59 57.02 6.95
C VAL A 278 13.26 57.25 8.29
N VAL A 279 14.07 56.29 8.72
CA VAL A 279 14.96 56.42 9.89
C VAL A 279 16.31 56.89 9.37
N THR A 280 16.75 58.05 9.83
CA THR A 280 17.94 58.71 9.31
C THR A 280 18.56 59.69 10.29
N HIS A 281 19.86 59.89 10.17
CA HIS A 281 20.59 60.99 10.80
C HIS A 281 20.98 62.10 9.80
N GLN A 282 20.60 61.97 8.52
CA GLN A 282 20.95 62.92 7.46
C GLN A 282 20.03 64.14 7.47
N LYS A 283 20.62 65.33 7.64
CA LYS A 283 19.88 66.61 7.75
C LYS A 283 19.03 66.90 6.52
N ARG A 284 19.55 66.65 5.31
CA ARG A 284 18.81 66.90 4.05
C ARG A 284 17.60 65.98 3.90
N THR A 285 17.67 64.74 4.39
CA THR A 285 16.52 63.82 4.41
C THR A 285 15.45 64.31 5.40
N MET A 286 15.87 64.81 6.58
CA MET A 286 14.96 65.37 7.57
C MET A 286 14.23 66.62 7.04
N GLU A 287 14.91 67.47 6.26
CA GLU A 287 14.35 68.71 5.70
C GLU A 287 13.18 68.47 4.73
N VAL A 288 13.10 67.30 4.08
CA VAL A 288 12.02 67.00 3.12
C VAL A 288 10.83 66.27 3.73
N ALA A 289 10.90 65.92 5.02
CA ALA A 289 9.84 65.21 5.73
C ALA A 289 8.65 66.14 6.04
N ASP A 290 7.44 65.59 6.17
CA ASP A 290 6.27 66.34 6.68
C ASP A 290 6.22 66.38 8.21
N ALA A 291 6.76 65.35 8.83
CA ALA A 291 6.80 65.19 10.27
C ALA A 291 8.11 64.49 10.66
N LEU A 292 8.72 64.98 11.72
CA LEU A 292 9.91 64.41 12.34
C LEU A 292 9.52 63.76 13.66
N TYR A 293 9.97 62.54 13.85
CA TYR A 293 9.88 61.81 15.11
C TYR A 293 11.29 61.64 15.65
N GLY A 294 11.61 62.33 16.74
CA GLY A 294 12.87 62.20 17.45
C GLY A 294 12.75 61.18 18.57
N VAL A 295 13.74 60.31 18.71
CA VAL A 295 13.84 59.39 19.84
C VAL A 295 14.89 59.92 20.80
N THR A 296 14.52 60.12 22.07
CA THR A 296 15.42 60.57 23.12
C THR A 296 15.37 59.62 24.31
N MET A 297 16.45 59.53 25.08
CA MET A 297 16.49 58.75 26.30
C MET A 297 16.49 59.69 27.51
N ARG A 298 15.56 59.49 28.45
CA ARG A 298 15.52 60.17 29.75
C ARG A 298 15.35 59.13 30.85
N ASP A 299 16.17 59.21 31.89
CA ASP A 299 16.14 58.30 33.05
C ASP A 299 16.15 56.80 32.67
N GLY A 300 16.82 56.44 31.57
CA GLY A 300 16.90 55.06 31.08
C GLY A 300 15.65 54.55 30.34
N VAL A 301 14.64 55.41 30.15
CA VAL A 301 13.44 55.12 29.35
C VAL A 301 13.53 55.85 28.01
N THR A 302 13.15 55.16 26.93
CA THR A 302 13.11 55.74 25.59
C THR A 302 11.78 56.49 25.40
N GLU A 303 11.86 57.78 25.13
CA GLU A 303 10.72 58.66 24.85
C GLU A 303 10.75 59.12 23.40
N VAL A 304 9.57 59.23 22.78
CA VAL A 304 9.42 59.72 21.40
C VAL A 304 8.85 61.12 21.43
N ILE A 305 9.56 62.06 20.83
CA ILE A 305 9.11 63.42 20.57
C ILE A 305 8.69 63.54 19.10
N SER A 306 7.67 64.32 18.81
CA SER A 306 7.20 64.56 17.44
C SER A 306 7.10 66.03 17.14
N GLN A 307 7.47 66.41 15.92
CA GLN A 307 7.37 67.77 15.40
C GLN A 307 6.85 67.70 13.97
N ARG A 308 5.75 68.41 13.68
CA ARG A 308 5.27 68.58 12.30
C ARG A 308 6.01 69.76 11.67
N LEU A 309 6.52 69.58 10.45
CA LEU A 309 7.19 70.64 9.72
C LEU A 309 6.13 71.44 8.94
N GLU A 310 6.04 72.75 9.18
CA GLU A 310 5.16 73.65 8.43
C GLU A 310 5.75 73.84 7.01
N ARG A 311 4.91 73.67 5.98
CA ARG A 311 5.29 73.96 4.59
C ARG A 311 5.21 75.46 4.36
N GLU A 312 6.30 76.09 3.93
CA GLU A 312 6.25 77.39 3.23
C GLU A 312 5.53 77.25 1.88
#